data_AF-A0A443L358-F1
#
_entry.id   AF-A0A443L358-F1
#
_cell.length_a   1.000
_cell.length_b   1.000
_cell.length_c   1.000
_cell.angle_alpha   90.00
_cell.angle_beta   90.00
_cell.angle_gamma   90.00
#
_symmetry.space_group_name_H-M   'P 1'
#
loop_
_entity.id
_entity.type
_entity.pdbx_description
1 polymer ?
#
loop_
_entity_poly.entity_id
_entity_poly.type
_entity_poly.pdbx_seq_one_letter_code
_entity_poly.pdbx_strand_id
1 'polypeptide(L)'
;LDYTDPLTCTIDSTAGSIFKNGSGTTTLTCRVFQSGAEIDTAGTTYTYKWSQRDQNGVLNANFGGTGNQYKTGKTISVTASDINVKAQYTCEVNQ
;
A
#
# COMPACT_ATOMS: atom_id res chain seq x y z
N LEU A 1 -16.39 24.57 -1.80
CA LEU A 1 -15.98 23.17 -1.59
C LEU A 1 -16.00 22.97 -0.08
N ASP A 2 -16.98 22.21 0.41
CA ASP A 2 -17.11 21.93 1.84
C ASP A 2 -16.11 20.83 2.22
N TYR A 3 -15.30 21.08 3.25
CA TYR A 3 -14.24 20.18 3.73
C TYR A 3 -14.68 19.38 4.97
N THR A 4 -15.98 19.23 5.22
CA THR A 4 -16.48 18.46 6.39
C THR A 4 -16.43 16.95 6.24
N ASP A 5 -16.29 16.42 5.02
CA ASP A 5 -16.29 14.98 4.81
C ASP A 5 -14.90 14.36 5.10
N PRO A 6 -14.82 13.34 5.97
CA PRO A 6 -13.57 12.68 6.28
C PRO A 6 -13.01 11.96 5.06
N LEU A 7 -11.71 12.15 4.81
CA LEU A 7 -10.96 11.36 3.85
C LEU A 7 -10.80 9.94 4.38
N THR A 8 -11.16 8.95 3.57
CA THR A 8 -10.99 7.53 3.88
C THR A 8 -10.05 6.89 2.87
N CYS A 9 -9.18 6.01 3.33
CA CYS A 9 -8.24 5.30 2.47
C CYS A 9 -8.49 3.79 2.58
N THR A 10 -8.54 3.11 1.45
CA THR A 10 -8.64 1.65 1.39
C THR A 10 -7.47 1.08 0.58
N ILE A 11 -7.08 -0.14 0.91
CA ILE A 11 -6.07 -0.89 0.16
C ILE A 11 -6.79 -2.05 -0.52
N ASP A 12 -6.82 -2.01 -1.85
CA ASP A 12 -7.26 -3.13 -2.68
C ASP A 12 -6.08 -4.02 -3.04
N SER A 13 -6.32 -5.33 -3.06
CA SER A 13 -5.35 -6.33 -3.43
C SER A 13 -5.94 -7.25 -4.48
N THR A 14 -5.23 -7.43 -5.59
CA THR A 14 -5.61 -8.35 -6.68
C THR A 14 -5.67 -9.83 -6.25
N ALA A 15 -4.96 -10.20 -5.18
CA ALA A 15 -4.97 -11.55 -4.61
C ALA A 15 -5.72 -11.63 -3.27
N GLY A 16 -6.40 -10.55 -2.84
CA GLY A 16 -6.96 -10.44 -1.50
C GLY A 16 -5.88 -10.30 -0.41
N SER A 17 -6.20 -10.68 0.83
CA SER A 17 -5.30 -10.54 1.99
C SER A 17 -4.34 -11.72 2.21
N ILE A 18 -4.32 -12.72 1.31
CA ILE A 18 -3.60 -13.98 1.51
C ILE A 18 -2.74 -14.31 0.28
N PHE A 19 -1.44 -14.45 0.48
CA PHE A 19 -0.52 -15.04 -0.48
C PHE A 19 -0.52 -16.56 -0.26
N LYS A 20 -0.88 -17.37 -1.27
CA LYS A 20 -0.82 -18.83 -1.17
C LYS A 20 0.56 -19.33 -1.61
N ASN A 21 1.25 -20.04 -0.72
CA ASN A 21 2.45 -20.86 -0.98
C ASN A 21 3.74 -20.15 -1.44
N GLY A 22 4.04 -18.93 -0.94
CA GLY A 22 5.36 -18.31 -1.13
C GLY A 22 5.74 -18.00 -2.59
N SER A 23 4.79 -18.11 -3.51
CA SER A 23 4.97 -17.84 -4.94
C SER A 23 3.80 -16.99 -5.44
N GLY A 24 4.11 -16.06 -6.33
CA GLY A 24 3.15 -15.13 -6.90
C GLY A 24 3.47 -13.67 -6.59
N THR A 25 3.07 -12.82 -7.52
CA THR A 25 3.07 -11.36 -7.40
C THR A 25 1.65 -10.90 -7.19
N THR A 26 1.46 -10.00 -6.22
CA THR A 26 0.20 -9.33 -5.96
C THR A 26 0.38 -7.85 -6.15
N THR A 27 -0.62 -7.23 -6.75
CA THR A 27 -0.69 -5.78 -6.87
C THR A 27 -1.55 -5.23 -5.74
N LEU A 28 -1.00 -4.27 -4.99
CA LEU A 28 -1.70 -3.48 -3.97
C LEU A 28 -1.96 -2.08 -4.52
N THR A 29 -3.20 -1.61 -4.40
CA THR A 29 -3.63 -0.28 -4.83
C THR A 29 -4.25 0.46 -3.65
N CYS A 30 -3.76 1.65 -3.35
CA CYS A 30 -4.29 2.52 -2.31
C CYS A 30 -5.26 3.50 -2.96
N ARG A 31 -6.49 3.56 -2.47
CA ARG A 31 -7.53 4.43 -3.01
C ARG A 31 -8.00 5.39 -1.94
N VAL A 32 -8.13 6.66 -2.32
CA VAL A 32 -8.59 7.74 -1.45
C VAL A 32 -10.02 8.08 -1.84
N PHE A 33 -10.91 8.04 -0.86
CA PHE A 33 -12.31 8.35 -1.01
C PHE A 33 -12.70 9.54 -0.14
N GLN A 34 -13.57 10.39 -0.69
CA GLN A 34 -14.23 11.47 0.02
C GLN A 34 -15.72 11.42 -0.35
N SER A 35 -16.61 11.52 0.64
CA SER A 35 -18.07 11.44 0.41
C SER A 35 -18.50 10.17 -0.37
N GLY A 36 -17.76 9.06 -0.21
CA GLY A 36 -18.04 7.79 -0.90
C GLY A 36 -17.57 7.71 -2.35
N ALA A 37 -16.95 8.75 -2.91
CA ALA A 37 -16.38 8.76 -4.26
C ALA A 37 -14.84 8.75 -4.20
N GLU A 38 -14.21 8.02 -5.13
CA GLU A 38 -12.76 8.02 -5.28
C GLU A 38 -12.30 9.37 -5.84
N ILE A 39 -11.48 10.11 -5.09
CA ILE A 39 -11.08 11.49 -5.45
C ILE A 39 -9.72 11.59 -6.13
N ASP A 40 -8.94 10.49 -6.15
CA ASP A 40 -7.63 10.47 -6.79
C ASP A 40 -7.45 9.20 -7.64
N THR A 41 -8.32 9.05 -8.64
CA THR A 41 -8.32 7.91 -9.56
C THR A 41 -6.99 7.79 -10.32
N ALA A 42 -6.38 8.92 -10.70
CA ALA A 42 -5.09 8.97 -11.38
C ALA A 42 -3.87 8.71 -10.46
N GLY A 43 -4.00 8.91 -9.14
CA GLY A 43 -2.88 8.78 -8.21
C GLY A 43 -1.87 9.92 -8.28
N THR A 44 -2.32 11.10 -8.73
CA THR A 44 -1.48 12.27 -8.97
C THR A 44 -1.76 13.39 -7.99
N THR A 45 -2.90 13.34 -7.30
CA THR A 45 -3.30 14.36 -6.33
C THR A 45 -2.59 14.16 -5.00
N TYR A 46 -2.36 12.91 -4.61
CA TYR A 46 -1.69 12.56 -3.35
C TYR A 46 -0.38 11.80 -3.59
N THR A 47 0.53 11.94 -2.63
CA THR A 47 1.72 11.10 -2.51
C THR A 47 1.40 9.86 -1.69
N TYR A 48 1.56 8.70 -2.31
CA TYR A 48 1.36 7.39 -1.68
C TYR A 48 2.71 6.81 -1.29
N LYS A 49 2.91 6.54 0.02
CA LYS A 49 4.09 5.87 0.55
C LYS A 49 3.70 4.53 1.14
N TRP A 50 4.34 3.48 0.65
CA TRP A 50 4.10 2.12 1.10
C TRP A 50 5.26 1.64 1.94
N SER A 51 4.96 1.18 3.15
CA SER A 51 5.94 0.48 4.01
C SER A 51 5.53 -0.96 4.20
N GLN A 52 6.53 -1.82 4.38
CA GLN A 52 6.34 -3.24 4.70
C GLN A 52 6.93 -3.52 6.07
N ARG A 53 6.17 -4.21 6.92
CA ARG A 53 6.65 -4.79 8.18
C ARG A 53 6.55 -6.30 8.14
N ASP A 54 7.45 -6.99 8.81
CA ASP A 54 7.44 -8.45 8.90
C ASP A 54 6.41 -8.98 9.91
N GLN A 55 6.44 -10.29 10.18
CA GLN A 55 5.56 -10.95 11.15
C GLN A 55 5.70 -10.40 12.58
N ASN A 56 6.88 -9.89 12.93
CA ASN A 56 7.20 -9.33 14.24
C ASN A 56 6.92 -7.81 14.29
N GLY A 57 6.43 -7.22 13.19
CA GLY A 57 6.20 -5.79 13.07
C GLY A 57 7.48 -4.98 12.79
N VAL A 58 8.60 -5.63 12.47
CA VAL A 58 9.86 -4.96 12.14
C VAL A 58 9.77 -4.37 10.74
N LEU A 59 10.12 -3.09 10.62
CA LEU A 59 10.10 -2.36 9.35
C LEU A 59 11.18 -2.90 8.39
N ASN A 60 10.80 -3.18 7.16
CA ASN A 60 11.73 -3.49 6.10
C ASN A 60 12.40 -2.20 5.59
N ALA A 61 13.63 -1.95 6.04
CA ALA A 61 14.41 -0.77 5.68
C ALA A 61 14.81 -0.69 4.19
N ASN A 62 14.61 -1.77 3.42
CA ASN A 62 14.97 -1.86 2.01
C ASN A 62 13.78 -2.13 1.09
N PHE A 63 12.55 -1.94 1.58
CA PHE A 63 11.33 -2.25 0.81
C PHE A 63 11.23 -1.47 -0.52
N GLY A 64 11.71 -0.22 -0.53
CA GLY A 64 11.82 0.65 -1.69
C GLY A 64 13.11 0.52 -2.48
N GLY A 65 13.97 -0.46 -2.16
CA GLY A 65 15.34 -0.59 -2.65
C GLY A 65 16.37 -0.36 -1.55
N THR A 66 17.65 -0.59 -1.84
CA THR A 66 18.75 -0.47 -0.87
C THR A 66 18.76 0.90 -0.19
N GLY A 67 18.61 0.92 1.14
CA GLY A 67 18.56 2.15 1.94
C GLY A 67 17.24 2.93 1.86
N ASN A 68 16.22 2.39 1.19
CA ASN A 68 14.91 3.01 1.11
C ASN A 68 13.83 2.10 1.71
N GLN A 69 13.20 2.58 2.79
CA GLN A 69 12.20 1.83 3.53
C GLN A 69 10.78 1.89 2.92
N TYR A 70 10.57 2.65 1.84
CA TYR A 70 9.24 2.81 1.24
C TYR A 70 9.23 2.80 -0.28
N LYS A 71 8.19 2.20 -0.85
CA LYS A 71 7.85 2.37 -2.27
C LYS A 71 6.89 3.55 -2.43
N THR A 72 6.94 4.22 -3.57
CA THR A 72 6.00 5.30 -3.91
C THR A 72 5.09 4.92 -5.05
N GLY A 73 3.94 5.59 -5.13
CA GLY A 73 2.95 5.42 -6.18
C GLY A 73 1.67 4.78 -5.66
N LYS A 74 0.55 5.11 -6.32
CA LYS A 74 -0.78 4.65 -5.94
C LYS A 74 -0.90 3.12 -5.93
N THR A 75 -0.22 2.48 -6.87
CA THR A 75 -0.20 1.03 -7.05
C THR A 75 1.23 0.52 -6.94
N ILE A 76 1.43 -0.54 -6.15
CA ILE A 76 2.71 -1.22 -6.03
C ILE A 76 2.56 -2.72 -6.29
N SER A 77 3.63 -3.33 -6.81
CA SER A 77 3.75 -4.79 -6.89
C SER A 77 4.58 -5.31 -5.72
N VAL A 78 4.08 -6.37 -5.10
CA VAL A 78 4.74 -7.09 -4.00
C VAL A 78 4.79 -8.57 -4.34
N THR A 79 5.91 -9.22 -3.98
CA THR A 79 6.16 -10.61 -4.32
C THR A 79 6.16 -11.45 -3.04
N ALA A 80 5.55 -12.63 -3.10
CA ALA A 80 5.52 -13.55 -1.97
C ALA A 80 6.92 -14.04 -1.54
N SER A 81 7.91 -14.01 -2.43
CA SER A 81 9.32 -14.31 -2.11
C SER A 81 9.90 -13.42 -1.03
N ASP A 82 9.40 -12.19 -0.93
CA ASP A 82 9.87 -11.19 0.03
C ASP A 82 9.13 -11.31 1.37
N ILE A 83 8.27 -12.33 1.52
CA ILE A 83 7.41 -12.57 2.68
C ILE A 83 7.76 -13.94 3.26
N ASN A 84 8.46 -13.96 4.39
CA ASN A 84 8.85 -15.21 5.04
C ASN A 84 7.65 -15.96 5.65
N VAL A 85 6.82 -15.24 6.43
CA VAL A 85 5.64 -15.83 7.13
C VAL A 85 4.43 -14.92 7.01
N LYS A 86 4.61 -13.64 7.33
CA LYS A 86 3.60 -12.60 7.21
C LYS A 86 4.30 -11.29 6.89
N ALA A 87 3.66 -10.48 6.06
CA ALA A 87 4.02 -9.10 5.85
C ALA A 87 2.78 -8.22 6.09
N GLN A 88 3.00 -7.06 6.67
CA GLN A 88 1.99 -6.03 6.85
C GLN A 88 2.36 -4.86 5.95
N TYR A 89 1.43 -4.46 5.11
CA TYR A 89 1.61 -3.32 4.20
C TYR A 89 0.79 -2.14 4.71
N THR A 90 1.44 -1.00 4.84
CA THR A 90 0.79 0.26 5.22
C THR A 90 0.96 1.25 4.08
N CYS A 91 -0.14 1.81 3.60
CA CYS A 91 -0.15 2.96 2.70
C CYS A 91 -0.37 4.23 3.53
N GLU A 92 0.58 5.15 3.47
CA GLU A 92 0.45 6.51 3.98
C GLU A 92 0.18 7.45 2.80
N VAL A 93 -0.90 8.20 2.90
CA VAL A 93 -1.35 9.15 1.88
C VAL A 93 -1.11 10.57 2.39
N ASN A 94 -0.29 11.32 1.67
CA ASN A 94 0.05 12.71 1.98
C ASN A 94 -0.37 13.62 0.82
N GLN A 95 -0.86 14.81 1.13
CA GLN A 95 -1.20 15.84 0.14
C GLN A 95 -0.02 16.76 -0.14
#